data_AF-A0A0N4XB28-F1
#
_entry.id   AF-A0A0N4XB28-F1
#
_cell.length_a   1.000
_cell.length_b   1.000
_cell.length_c   1.000
_cell.angle_alpha   90.00
_cell.angle_beta   90.00
_cell.angle_gamma   90.00
#
_symmetry.space_group_name_H-M   'P 1'
#
loop_
_entity.id
_entity.type
_entity.pdbx_description
1 polymer ?
#
loop_
_entity_poly.entity_id
_entity_poly.type
_entity_poly.pdbx_seq_one_letter_code
_entity_poly.pdbx_strand_id
1 'polypeptide(L)'
;MLFLRLCEEEGNAGKLGRTEVVGDIISRGTELALQFMKESKTVKVQPEKEEEVARQLSLSTVIFNDLKRAKSAEYEFSFKNAFDLNHNNALLLQVKHSRLCSIEENNAELLPLLDSCESIPEETPEAAKLATQLERLPNVIIDSARNLEPCQLVVYLVELSHLIGSVVAHAKIKGQPVDVGLFYN
;
A
#
# COMPACT_ATOMS: atom_id res chain seq x y z
N MET A 1 -17.64 8.81 -17.53
CA MET A 1 -16.59 7.97 -18.15
C MET A 1 -15.27 8.62 -17.80
N LEU A 2 -14.50 8.05 -16.87
CA LEU A 2 -13.14 8.55 -16.58
C LEU A 2 -12.26 8.13 -17.77
N PHE A 3 -11.71 9.11 -18.49
CA PHE A 3 -10.75 8.84 -19.57
C PHE A 3 -9.35 9.13 -19.03
N LEU A 4 -8.56 8.08 -18.80
CA LEU A 4 -7.15 8.21 -18.43
C LEU A 4 -6.32 8.15 -19.71
N ARG A 5 -5.49 9.17 -19.95
CA ARG A 5 -4.54 9.22 -21.09
C ARG A 5 -3.27 8.46 -20.69
N LEU A 6 -2.76 7.55 -21.52
CA LEU A 6 -1.58 6.73 -21.21
C LEU A 6 -0.32 7.17 -21.97
N CYS A 7 0.84 7.13 -21.31
CA CYS A 7 2.16 7.39 -21.90
C CYS A 7 2.84 6.06 -22.23
N GLU A 8 3.25 5.86 -23.49
CA GLU A 8 4.05 4.69 -23.89
C GLU A 8 5.52 4.86 -23.46
N GLU A 9 6.12 3.82 -22.88
CA GLU A 9 7.58 3.77 -22.74
C GLU A 9 8.20 3.33 -24.08
N GLU A 10 8.89 4.29 -24.69
CA GLU A 10 9.67 4.31 -25.95
C GLU A 10 9.60 3.08 -26.88
N GLY A 11 8.96 3.28 -28.04
CA GLY A 11 9.12 2.34 -29.14
C GLY A 11 8.34 2.53 -30.45
N ASN A 12 7.57 3.59 -30.70
CA ASN A 12 7.32 4.06 -32.09
C ASN A 12 6.55 5.37 -32.16
N ALA A 13 6.86 6.16 -33.18
CA ALA A 13 6.32 7.49 -33.42
C ALA A 13 4.82 7.47 -33.76
N GLY A 14 4.05 8.31 -33.05
CA GLY A 14 2.69 8.67 -33.44
C GLY A 14 1.99 9.53 -32.39
N LYS A 15 2.14 10.86 -32.49
CA LYS A 15 1.35 11.85 -31.71
C LYS A 15 -0.15 11.65 -31.95
N LEU A 16 -0.80 10.85 -31.11
CA LEU A 16 -2.24 10.94 -30.85
C LEU A 16 -2.53 10.22 -29.53
N GLY A 17 -2.83 10.99 -28.47
CA GLY A 17 -3.10 10.42 -27.14
C GLY A 17 -4.24 9.41 -27.22
N ARG A 18 -3.86 8.12 -27.14
CA ARG A 18 -4.80 7.00 -27.21
C ARG A 18 -5.66 7.06 -25.96
N THR A 19 -6.96 7.21 -26.17
CA THR A 19 -7.93 7.08 -25.09
C THR A 19 -8.18 5.58 -24.93
N GLU A 20 -7.45 4.93 -24.04
CA GLU A 20 -7.72 3.53 -23.71
C GLU A 20 -8.92 3.46 -22.76
N VAL A 21 -9.75 2.44 -22.96
CA VAL A 21 -10.87 2.20 -22.06
C VAL A 21 -10.28 1.74 -20.73
N VAL A 22 -10.84 2.19 -19.59
CA VAL A 22 -10.37 1.82 -18.25
C VAL A 22 -10.22 0.30 -18.09
N GLY A 23 -11.07 -0.49 -18.76
CA GLY A 23 -10.95 -1.95 -18.81
C GLY A 23 -9.61 -2.43 -19.38
N ASP A 24 -9.12 -1.83 -20.46
CA ASP A 24 -7.85 -2.21 -21.09
C ASP A 24 -6.66 -1.88 -20.18
N ILE A 25 -6.73 -0.72 -19.49
CA ILE A 25 -5.73 -0.32 -18.49
C ILE A 25 -5.68 -1.35 -17.36
N ILE A 26 -6.83 -1.76 -16.83
CA ILE A 26 -6.91 -2.74 -15.75
C ILE A 26 -6.38 -4.10 -16.21
N SER A 27 -6.74 -4.55 -17.42
CA SER A 27 -6.25 -5.80 -18.00
C SER A 27 -4.73 -5.79 -18.14
N ARG A 28 -4.16 -4.74 -18.76
CA ARG A 28 -2.71 -4.58 -18.89
C ARG A 28 -1.99 -4.54 -17.55
N GLY A 29 -2.53 -3.81 -16.57
CA GLY A 29 -1.97 -3.77 -15.23
C GLY A 29 -2.02 -5.12 -14.52
N THR A 30 -3.04 -5.95 -14.82
CA THR A 30 -3.18 -7.30 -14.26
C THR A 30 -2.10 -8.22 -14.84
N GLU A 31 -1.85 -8.15 -16.15
CA GLU A 31 -0.76 -8.89 -16.81
C GLU A 31 0.61 -8.53 -16.22
N LEU A 32 0.89 -7.24 -16.05
CA LEU A 32 2.13 -6.75 -15.44
C LEU A 32 2.26 -7.20 -13.97
N ALA A 33 1.17 -7.17 -13.19
CA ALA A 33 1.16 -7.65 -11.81
C ALA A 33 1.42 -9.16 -11.73
N LEU A 34 0.85 -9.97 -12.63
CA LEU A 34 1.14 -11.40 -12.73
C LEU A 34 2.61 -11.66 -13.04
N GLN A 35 3.21 -10.91 -13.98
CA GLN A 35 4.63 -11.02 -14.29
C GLN A 35 5.49 -10.69 -13.06
N PHE A 36 5.20 -9.57 -12.39
CA PHE A 36 5.87 -9.18 -11.16
C PHE A 36 5.81 -10.27 -10.08
N MET A 37 4.64 -10.86 -9.84
CA MET A 37 4.48 -11.90 -8.82
C MET A 37 5.27 -13.17 -9.14
N LYS A 38 5.36 -13.55 -10.42
CA LYS A 38 6.17 -14.70 -10.85
C LYS A 38 7.67 -14.48 -10.66
N GLU A 39 8.14 -13.24 -10.84
CA GLU A 39 9.56 -12.87 -10.72
C GLU A 39 9.96 -12.56 -9.27
N SER A 40 9.00 -12.19 -8.42
CA SER A 40 9.25 -11.79 -7.04
C SER A 40 9.67 -12.97 -6.16
N LYS A 41 10.77 -12.79 -5.42
CA LYS A 41 11.24 -13.79 -4.44
C LYS A 41 10.52 -13.67 -3.10
N THR A 42 9.91 -12.52 -2.83
CA THR A 42 9.38 -12.13 -1.51
C THR A 42 7.85 -12.13 -1.47
N VAL A 43 7.19 -11.89 -2.59
CA VAL A 43 5.73 -11.95 -2.70
C VAL A 43 5.34 -13.38 -3.07
N LYS A 44 4.61 -14.05 -2.17
CA LYS A 44 4.13 -15.41 -2.38
C LYS A 44 2.62 -15.41 -2.30
N VAL A 45 1.97 -15.80 -3.40
CA VAL A 45 0.52 -15.91 -3.51
C VAL A 45 0.19 -17.36 -3.85
N GLN A 46 -0.91 -17.88 -3.30
CA GLN A 46 -1.38 -19.21 -3.66
C GLN A 46 -1.81 -19.21 -5.14
N PRO A 47 -1.49 -20.25 -5.93
CA PRO A 47 -1.80 -20.28 -7.36
C PRO A 47 -3.26 -19.94 -7.69
N GLU A 48 -4.19 -20.37 -6.83
CA GLU A 48 -5.63 -20.17 -7.01
C GLU A 48 -6.07 -18.72 -6.80
N LYS A 49 -5.23 -17.88 -6.18
CA LYS A 49 -5.49 -16.47 -5.87
C LYS A 49 -4.67 -15.50 -6.74
N GLU A 50 -3.74 -15.99 -7.55
CA GLU A 50 -2.83 -15.13 -8.33
C GLU A 50 -3.58 -14.14 -9.21
N GLU A 51 -4.59 -14.60 -9.95
CA GLU A 51 -5.37 -13.74 -10.86
C GLU A 51 -6.11 -12.64 -10.11
N GLU A 52 -6.75 -12.97 -8.99
CA GLU A 52 -7.47 -11.98 -8.19
C GLU A 52 -6.51 -10.98 -7.54
N VAL A 53 -5.39 -11.42 -6.98
CA VAL A 53 -4.38 -10.53 -6.40
C VAL A 53 -3.79 -9.61 -7.47
N ALA A 54 -3.48 -10.14 -8.67
CA ALA A 54 -3.00 -9.33 -9.78
C ALA A 54 -4.00 -8.23 -10.17
N ARG A 55 -5.28 -8.58 -10.25
CA ARG A 55 -6.36 -7.64 -10.56
C ARG A 55 -6.49 -6.55 -9.50
N GLN A 56 -6.36 -6.92 -8.22
CA GLN A 56 -6.37 -5.96 -7.11
C GLN A 56 -5.16 -5.02 -7.13
N LEU A 57 -3.96 -5.53 -7.45
CA LEU A 57 -2.76 -4.71 -7.61
C LEU A 57 -2.90 -3.72 -8.78
N SER A 58 -3.48 -4.18 -9.90
CA SER A 58 -3.80 -3.32 -11.05
C SER A 58 -4.76 -2.20 -10.68
N LEU A 59 -5.91 -2.54 -10.07
CA LEU A 59 -6.90 -1.57 -9.63
C LEU A 59 -6.33 -0.58 -8.61
N SER A 60 -5.56 -1.08 -7.64
CA SER A 60 -4.90 -0.24 -6.64
C SER A 60 -3.91 0.72 -7.29
N THR A 61 -3.19 0.30 -8.34
CA THR A 61 -2.29 1.16 -9.10
C THR A 61 -3.06 2.27 -9.80
N VAL A 62 -4.20 1.94 -10.42
CA VAL A 62 -5.07 2.92 -11.09
C VAL A 62 -5.55 3.97 -10.10
N ILE A 63 -6.14 3.52 -8.98
CA ILE A 63 -6.68 4.39 -7.93
C ILE A 63 -5.56 5.24 -7.30
N PHE A 64 -4.46 4.62 -6.88
CA PHE A 64 -3.37 5.33 -6.23
C PHE A 64 -2.79 6.42 -7.15
N ASN A 65 -2.57 6.10 -8.42
CA ASN A 65 -2.10 7.09 -9.37
C ASN A 65 -3.10 8.23 -9.48
N ASP A 66 -4.40 7.95 -9.63
CA ASP A 66 -5.42 9.00 -9.70
C ASP A 66 -5.41 9.91 -8.45
N LEU A 67 -5.37 9.31 -7.27
CA LEU A 67 -5.52 10.01 -6.00
C LEU A 67 -4.24 10.68 -5.49
N LYS A 68 -3.04 10.25 -5.91
CA LYS A 68 -1.77 10.78 -5.36
C LYS A 68 -1.43 12.19 -5.80
N ARG A 69 -2.20 12.77 -6.72
CA ARG A 69 -1.92 14.07 -7.33
C ARG A 69 -2.94 15.10 -6.89
N ALA A 70 -2.50 16.36 -6.84
CA ALA A 70 -3.42 17.48 -6.70
C ALA A 70 -4.45 17.47 -7.84
N LYS A 71 -5.68 17.84 -7.53
CA LYS A 71 -6.80 17.82 -8.50
C LYS A 71 -6.53 18.65 -9.75
N SER A 72 -5.75 19.73 -9.62
CA SER A 72 -5.42 20.64 -10.72
C SER A 72 -4.27 20.16 -11.61
N ALA A 73 -3.61 19.05 -11.27
CA ALA A 73 -2.44 18.57 -12.01
C ALA A 73 -2.85 17.81 -13.27
N GLU A 74 -2.32 18.22 -14.42
CA GLU A 74 -2.37 17.39 -15.62
C GLU A 74 -1.53 16.12 -15.43
N TYR A 75 -2.03 15.00 -15.93
CA TYR A 75 -1.35 13.72 -15.80
C TYR A 75 -1.64 12.78 -16.96
N GLU A 76 -0.61 12.02 -17.30
CA GLU A 76 -0.68 10.89 -18.20
C GLU A 76 -0.35 9.61 -17.43
N PHE A 77 -1.29 8.66 -17.45
CA PHE A 77 -1.16 7.36 -16.82
C PHE A 77 0.03 6.58 -17.35
N SER A 78 0.73 5.94 -16.42
CA SER A 78 1.81 5.01 -16.74
C SER A 78 1.94 3.98 -15.63
N PHE A 79 2.26 2.75 -16.02
CA PHE A 79 2.66 1.67 -15.11
C PHE A 79 4.14 1.76 -14.71
N LYS A 80 4.86 2.82 -15.13
CA LYS A 80 6.23 3.08 -14.71
C LYS A 80 6.34 3.04 -13.19
N ASN A 81 7.22 2.17 -12.70
CA ASN A 81 7.48 1.92 -11.28
C ASN A 81 6.24 1.45 -10.49
N ALA A 82 5.16 0.99 -11.13
CA ALA A 82 3.95 0.55 -10.42
C ALA A 82 4.20 -0.67 -9.52
N PHE A 83 5.10 -1.55 -9.94
CA PHE A 83 5.45 -2.80 -9.25
C PHE A 83 6.89 -2.80 -8.72
N ASP A 84 7.44 -1.63 -8.41
CA ASP A 84 8.76 -1.48 -7.80
C ASP A 84 8.64 -1.03 -6.33
N LEU A 85 9.02 -1.90 -5.39
CA LEU A 85 8.94 -1.63 -3.95
C LEU A 85 9.85 -0.49 -3.47
N ASN A 86 10.79 -0.03 -4.28
CA ASN A 86 11.65 1.12 -3.94
C ASN A 86 10.96 2.47 -4.19
N HIS A 87 9.75 2.46 -4.74
CA HIS A 87 8.99 3.66 -5.06
C HIS A 87 7.71 3.79 -4.22
N ASN A 88 7.28 5.04 -4.01
CA ASN A 88 6.00 5.34 -3.38
C ASN A 88 4.86 5.08 -4.37
N ASN A 89 4.32 3.86 -4.34
CA ASN A 89 3.26 3.38 -5.23
C ASN A 89 2.21 2.56 -4.46
N ALA A 90 1.21 2.07 -5.20
CA ALA A 90 0.17 1.20 -4.65
C ALA A 90 0.73 -0.11 -4.08
N LEU A 91 1.73 -0.71 -4.75
CA LEU A 91 2.33 -1.98 -4.32
C LEU A 91 2.94 -1.86 -2.92
N LEU A 92 3.62 -0.75 -2.61
CA LEU A 92 4.18 -0.48 -1.28
C LEU A 92 3.11 -0.58 -0.19
N LEU A 93 1.94 0.04 -0.40
CA LEU A 93 0.84 0.01 0.56
C LEU A 93 0.25 -1.40 0.69
N GLN A 94 0.01 -2.06 -0.45
CA GLN A 94 -0.59 -3.40 -0.48
C GLN A 94 0.30 -4.45 0.20
N VAL A 95 1.61 -4.41 -0.06
CA VAL A 95 2.58 -5.31 0.60
C VAL A 95 2.68 -5.02 2.09
N LYS A 96 2.62 -3.75 2.51
CA LYS A 96 2.61 -3.40 3.94
C LYS A 96 1.38 -3.97 4.63
N HIS A 97 0.20 -3.75 4.07
CA HIS A 97 -1.07 -4.26 4.57
C HIS A 97 -1.06 -5.79 4.66
N SER A 98 -0.69 -6.47 3.57
CA SER A 98 -0.60 -7.94 3.54
C SER A 98 0.34 -8.48 4.62
N ARG A 99 1.49 -7.84 4.85
CA ARG A 99 2.42 -8.25 5.90
C ARG A 99 1.83 -8.10 7.30
N LEU A 100 1.09 -7.03 7.57
CA LEU A 100 0.39 -6.84 8.84
C LEU A 100 -0.70 -7.89 9.05
N CYS A 101 -1.53 -8.17 8.04
CA CYS A 101 -2.52 -9.24 8.12
C CYS A 101 -1.85 -10.60 8.40
N SER A 102 -0.72 -10.89 7.76
CA SER A 102 0.02 -12.12 8.07
C SER A 102 0.60 -12.14 9.48
N ILE A 103 1.01 -10.99 10.04
CA ILE A 103 1.45 -10.92 11.45
C ILE A 103 0.25 -11.23 12.35
N GLU A 104 -0.90 -10.60 12.12
CA GLU A 104 -2.13 -10.85 12.86
C GLU A 104 -2.57 -12.32 12.81
N GLU A 105 -2.66 -12.90 11.60
CA GLU A 105 -3.05 -14.30 11.38
C GLU A 105 -2.12 -15.30 12.09
N ASN A 106 -0.81 -15.02 12.11
CA ASN A 106 0.18 -15.89 12.74
C ASN A 106 0.24 -15.76 14.27
N ASN A 107 -0.45 -14.77 14.84
CA ASN A 107 -0.48 -14.51 16.29
C ASN A 107 -1.92 -14.30 16.77
N ALA A 108 -2.90 -14.95 16.11
CA ALA A 108 -4.32 -14.75 16.36
C ALA A 108 -4.71 -15.07 17.82
N GLU A 109 -3.97 -15.94 18.49
CA GLU A 109 -4.13 -16.28 19.91
C GLU A 109 -3.82 -15.10 20.85
N LEU A 110 -3.06 -14.11 20.39
CA LEU A 110 -2.72 -12.91 21.17
C LEU A 110 -3.78 -11.82 21.04
N LEU A 111 -4.64 -11.85 20.00
CA LEU A 111 -5.65 -10.82 19.77
C LEU A 111 -6.62 -10.60 20.94
N PRO A 112 -7.18 -11.66 21.58
CA PRO A 112 -8.09 -11.47 22.72
C PRO A 112 -7.42 -10.85 23.95
N LEU A 113 -6.10 -10.82 24.00
CA LEU A 113 -5.33 -10.30 25.11
C LEU A 113 -4.92 -8.83 24.91
N LEU A 114 -5.13 -8.26 23.71
CA LEU A 114 -4.84 -6.86 23.42
C LEU A 114 -5.62 -5.90 24.34
N ASP A 115 -6.89 -6.22 24.63
CA ASP A 115 -7.74 -5.42 25.53
C ASP A 115 -7.22 -5.38 26.98
N SER A 116 -6.39 -6.36 27.36
CA SER A 116 -5.76 -6.43 28.69
C SER A 116 -4.35 -5.84 28.72
N CYS A 117 -3.85 -5.33 27.59
CA CYS A 117 -2.54 -4.71 27.53
C CYS A 117 -2.63 -3.28 28.10
N GLU A 118 -2.12 -3.10 29.32
CA GLU A 118 -2.19 -1.82 30.03
C GLU A 118 -1.08 -0.83 29.63
N SER A 119 -0.04 -1.27 28.91
CA SER A 119 1.09 -0.42 28.54
C SER A 119 1.91 -0.96 27.37
N ILE A 120 2.46 -0.06 26.55
CA ILE A 120 3.50 -0.40 25.57
C ILE A 120 4.82 -0.54 26.33
N PRO A 121 5.45 -1.72 26.34
CA PRO A 121 6.55 -2.06 27.25
C PRO A 121 7.91 -1.56 26.79
N GLU A 122 8.05 -1.21 25.51
CA GLU A 122 9.24 -0.56 24.98
C GLU A 122 8.83 0.58 24.05
N GLU A 123 8.66 1.79 24.63
CA GLU A 123 8.52 3.01 23.84
C GLU A 123 9.83 3.30 23.09
N THR A 124 9.95 2.73 21.90
CA THR A 124 10.97 3.15 20.96
C THR A 124 10.58 4.50 20.35
N PRO A 125 11.56 5.35 19.98
CA PRO A 125 11.27 6.59 19.24
C PRO A 125 10.44 6.34 17.96
N GLU A 126 10.63 5.20 17.31
CA GLU A 126 9.89 4.76 16.12
C GLU A 126 8.44 4.41 16.45
N ALA A 127 8.19 3.68 17.55
CA ALA A 127 6.84 3.37 18.03
C ALA A 127 6.08 4.64 18.44
N ALA A 128 6.73 5.56 19.16
CA ALA A 128 6.13 6.85 19.53
C ALA A 128 5.76 7.69 18.29
N LYS A 129 6.62 7.71 17.26
CA LYS A 129 6.32 8.35 15.97
C LYS A 129 5.15 7.69 15.26
N LEU A 130 5.07 6.36 15.27
CA LEU A 130 3.97 5.62 14.67
C LEU A 130 2.65 5.92 15.39
N ALA A 131 2.63 5.91 16.73
CA ALA A 131 1.46 6.28 17.53
C ALA A 131 0.99 7.70 17.21
N THR A 132 1.91 8.67 17.20
CA THR A 132 1.61 10.06 16.80
C THR A 132 1.06 10.13 15.38
N GLN A 133 1.60 9.34 14.45
CA GLN A 133 1.09 9.29 13.08
C GLN A 133 -0.34 8.77 13.05
N LEU A 134 -0.64 7.67 13.75
CA LEU A 134 -1.98 7.08 13.83
C LEU A 134 -3.01 8.04 14.42
N GLU A 135 -2.66 8.80 15.47
CA GLU A 135 -3.52 9.83 16.08
C GLU A 135 -3.92 10.93 15.09
N ARG A 136 -3.09 11.20 14.07
CA ARG A 136 -3.38 12.21 13.05
C ARG A 136 -4.41 11.74 12.01
N LEU A 137 -4.63 10.43 11.86
CA LEU A 137 -5.47 9.87 10.80
C LEU A 137 -6.88 10.50 10.72
N PRO A 138 -7.64 10.66 11.82
CA PRO A 138 -8.99 11.23 11.74
C PRO A 138 -8.99 12.65 11.17
N ASN A 139 -8.04 13.49 11.58
CA ASN A 139 -7.92 14.86 11.08
C ASN A 139 -7.52 14.87 9.61
N VAL A 140 -6.58 14.01 9.19
CA VAL A 140 -6.19 13.90 7.77
C VAL A 140 -7.36 13.49 6.88
N ILE A 141 -8.21 12.56 7.34
CA ILE A 141 -9.42 12.16 6.60
C ILE A 141 -10.38 13.35 6.48
N ILE A 142 -10.64 14.05 7.59
CA ILE A 142 -11.56 15.19 7.64
C ILE A 142 -11.06 16.31 6.72
N ASP A 143 -9.78 16.66 6.79
CA ASP A 143 -9.20 17.76 6.02
C ASP A 143 -9.13 17.42 4.53
N SER A 144 -8.72 16.19 4.18
CA SER A 144 -8.75 15.69 2.81
C SER A 144 -10.15 15.79 2.20
N ALA A 145 -11.17 15.38 2.96
CA ALA A 145 -12.56 15.45 2.52
C ALA A 145 -13.07 16.90 2.39
N ARG A 146 -12.77 17.77 3.36
CA ARG A 146 -13.17 19.19 3.33
C ARG A 146 -12.55 19.94 2.16
N ASN A 147 -11.28 19.66 1.88
CA ASN A 147 -10.52 20.30 0.81
C ASN A 147 -10.76 19.67 -0.57
N LEU A 148 -11.43 18.50 -0.63
CA LEU A 148 -11.57 17.69 -1.84
C LEU A 148 -10.21 17.35 -2.46
N GLU A 149 -9.21 17.10 -1.62
CA GLU A 149 -7.82 16.83 -2.00
C GLU A 149 -7.37 15.46 -1.48
N PRO A 150 -7.73 14.37 -2.18
CA PRO A 150 -7.39 13.00 -1.77
C PRO A 150 -5.88 12.75 -1.71
N CYS A 151 -5.08 13.56 -2.41
CA CYS A 151 -3.62 13.45 -2.38
C CYS A 151 -3.04 13.65 -0.98
N GLN A 152 -3.69 14.45 -0.13
CA GLN A 152 -3.31 14.63 1.27
C GLN A 152 -3.37 13.30 2.04
N LEU A 153 -4.42 12.51 1.81
CA LEU A 153 -4.56 11.19 2.42
C LEU A 153 -3.53 10.20 1.86
N VAL A 154 -3.27 10.24 0.55
CA VAL A 154 -2.27 9.35 -0.06
C VAL A 154 -0.86 9.61 0.48
N VAL A 155 -0.47 10.89 0.63
CA VAL A 155 0.82 11.27 1.23
C VAL A 155 0.92 10.71 2.65
N TYR A 156 -0.11 10.91 3.47
CA TYR A 156 -0.16 10.37 4.83
C TYR A 156 -0.03 8.83 4.85
N LEU A 157 -0.73 8.11 3.98
CA LEU A 157 -0.68 6.65 3.92
C LEU A 157 0.69 6.11 3.53
N VAL A 158 1.40 6.80 2.63
CA VAL A 158 2.78 6.47 2.27
C VAL A 158 3.72 6.68 3.45
N GLU A 159 3.62 7.82 4.15
CA GLU A 159 4.40 8.08 5.36
C GLU A 159 4.15 7.01 6.44
N LEU A 160 2.87 6.67 6.67
CA LEU A 160 2.46 5.64 7.62
C LEU A 160 3.06 4.28 7.25
N SER A 161 3.04 3.90 5.98
CA SER A 161 3.63 2.63 5.50
C SER A 161 5.13 2.52 5.77
N HIS A 162 5.86 3.63 5.61
CA HIS A 162 7.29 3.68 5.92
C HIS A 162 7.55 3.53 7.42
N LEU A 163 6.79 4.23 8.27
CA LEU A 163 6.88 4.12 9.72
C LEU A 163 6.58 2.70 10.22
N ILE A 164 5.51 2.08 9.73
CA ILE A 164 5.20 0.67 10.03
C ILE A 164 6.36 -0.24 9.63
N GLY A 165 6.97 0.01 8.47
CA GLY A 165 8.15 -0.75 8.03
C GLY A 165 9.32 -0.66 9.00
N SER A 166 9.57 0.53 9.53
CA SER A 166 10.61 0.77 10.53
C SER A 166 10.31 0.06 11.84
N VAL A 167 9.08 0.14 12.36
CA VAL A 167 8.69 -0.51 13.61
C VAL A 167 8.75 -2.05 13.48
N VAL A 168 8.14 -2.61 12.44
CA VAL A 168 8.09 -4.08 12.22
C VAL A 168 9.48 -4.69 12.03
N ALA A 169 10.48 -3.92 11.59
CA ALA A 169 11.86 -4.41 11.49
C ALA A 169 12.52 -4.66 12.86
N HIS A 170 12.08 -3.93 13.90
CA HIS A 170 12.65 -3.97 15.25
C HIS A 170 11.74 -4.74 16.23
N ALA A 171 10.42 -4.69 16.06
CA ALA A 171 9.44 -5.37 16.88
C ALA A 171 9.19 -6.82 16.39
N LYS A 172 10.06 -7.75 16.82
CA LYS A 172 9.88 -9.18 16.52
C LYS A 172 8.88 -9.81 17.48
N ILE A 173 7.70 -10.17 16.96
CA ILE A 173 6.65 -10.87 17.72
C ILE A 173 6.90 -12.39 17.72
N LYS A 174 7.39 -12.94 16.60
CA LYS A 174 7.58 -14.39 16.44
C LYS A 174 8.67 -14.93 17.37
N GLY A 175 8.30 -15.88 18.23
CA GLY A 175 9.22 -16.58 19.13
C GLY A 175 9.46 -15.86 20.47
N GLN A 176 8.72 -14.79 20.74
CA GLN A 176 8.67 -14.19 22.07
C GLN A 176 7.76 -15.04 22.98
N PRO A 177 8.09 -15.20 24.28
CA PRO A 177 7.16 -15.80 25.24
C PRO A 177 5.87 -14.95 25.34
N VAL A 178 4.74 -15.55 25.72
CA VAL A 178 3.39 -14.92 25.60
C VAL A 178 3.29 -13.58 26.33
N ASP A 179 3.98 -13.44 27.46
CA ASP A 179 4.16 -12.15 28.14
C ASP A 179 4.80 -11.11 27.21
N VAL A 180 5.92 -11.46 26.56
CA VAL A 180 6.65 -10.60 25.62
C VAL A 180 6.00 -10.49 24.22
N GLY A 181 5.14 -11.42 23.82
CA GLY A 181 4.36 -11.37 22.58
C GLY A 181 3.23 -10.33 22.63
N LEU A 182 2.65 -10.11 23.81
CA LEU A 182 1.70 -9.00 24.07
C LEU A 182 2.37 -7.63 24.02
N PHE A 183 3.69 -7.62 24.13
CA PHE A 183 4.52 -6.45 24.36
C PHE A 183 5.12 -5.85 23.08
N TYR A 184 5.06 -6.55 21.94
CA TYR A 184 5.59 -6.08 20.64
C TYR A 184 4.52 -5.90 19.54
N ASN A 185 3.23 -5.83 19.91
CA ASN A 185 2.15 -5.45 19.01
C ASN A 185 1.81 -3.96 19.12
#